data_AF-A0A3P1VVL1-F1
#
_entry.id   AF-A0A3P1VVL1-F1
#
_cell.length_a   1.000
_cell.length_b   1.000
_cell.length_c   1.000
_cell.angle_alpha   90.00
_cell.angle_beta   90.00
_cell.angle_gamma   90.00
#
_symmetry.space_group_name_H-M   'P 1'
#
loop_
_entity.id
_entity.type
_entity.pdbx_description
1 polymer ?
#
loop_
_entity_poly.entity_id
_entity_poly.type
_entity_poly.pdbx_seq_one_letter_code
_entity_poly.pdbx_strand_id
1 'polypeptide(L)'
;MKKRITIVILFFMIILINSYGSENLNNLKLQKIKSTSFTGGIDYILNDSSPYEMIFYFKLYDLQENTDSNKFFDENKEIAIKMFNSEYLHSHYTQEYIQLKNGEKFLYGKITAMPSYVGMLKLELYFIDKNNVEKKKVLYKKMDIEKESIYPILRKINADKTEGFSVALPYAEEIGIITEKKKIHKKINYNYGQFGNFSNEEIELYAYLLGFFKDEIPKEFLELKRKYLDEMMKD
;
A
#
# COMPACT_ATOMS: atom_id res chain seq x y z
N MET A 1 -46.16 2.49 35.29
CA MET A 1 -44.89 3.14 34.91
C MET A 1 -44.02 2.34 33.90
N LYS A 2 -44.60 1.54 32.99
CA LYS A 2 -43.84 0.65 32.07
C LYS A 2 -44.11 0.88 30.57
N LYS A 3 -44.41 2.12 30.15
CA LYS A 3 -44.66 2.45 28.72
C LYS A 3 -43.83 3.62 28.17
N ARG A 4 -42.88 4.17 28.95
CA ARG A 4 -42.04 5.32 28.52
C ARG A 4 -40.60 4.98 28.13
N ILE A 5 -40.15 3.74 28.34
CA ILE A 5 -38.76 3.32 28.03
C ILE A 5 -38.61 2.80 26.59
N THR A 6 -39.68 2.30 25.97
CA THR A 6 -39.60 1.70 24.62
C THR A 6 -39.40 2.73 23.50
N ILE A 7 -39.84 3.98 23.68
CA ILE A 7 -39.72 5.03 22.64
C ILE A 7 -38.27 5.58 22.55
N VAL A 8 -37.53 5.63 23.65
CA VAL A 8 -36.15 6.13 23.67
C VAL A 8 -35.19 5.16 22.99
N ILE A 9 -35.41 3.85 23.15
CA ILE A 9 -34.60 2.81 22.49
C ILE A 9 -34.84 2.78 20.98
N LEU A 10 -36.08 3.02 20.52
CA LEU A 10 -36.40 3.08 19.10
C LEU A 10 -35.77 4.32 18.42
N PHE A 11 -35.70 5.45 19.13
CA PHE A 11 -35.06 6.67 18.62
C PHE A 11 -33.53 6.51 18.51
N PHE A 12 -32.89 5.82 19.46
CA PHE A 12 -31.47 5.45 19.35
C PHE A 12 -31.18 4.47 18.21
N MET A 13 -32.06 3.50 17.95
CA MET A 13 -31.97 2.61 16.79
C MET A 13 -32.10 3.37 15.46
N ILE A 14 -32.99 4.36 15.37
CA ILE A 14 -33.16 5.18 14.15
C ILE A 14 -31.95 6.11 13.93
N ILE A 15 -31.30 6.59 14.99
CA ILE A 15 -30.05 7.36 14.88
C ILE A 15 -28.88 6.45 14.43
N LEU A 16 -28.84 5.19 14.89
CA LEU A 16 -27.83 4.21 14.47
C LEU A 16 -28.02 3.71 13.03
N ILE A 17 -29.25 3.72 12.50
CA ILE A 17 -29.51 3.33 11.10
C ILE A 17 -29.17 4.48 10.12
N ASN A 18 -29.16 5.74 10.59
CA ASN A 18 -28.87 6.91 9.74
C ASN A 18 -27.38 7.32 9.71
N SER A 19 -26.46 6.58 10.33
CA SER A 19 -25.04 6.93 10.35
C SER A 19 -24.15 6.19 9.34
N TYR A 20 -24.71 5.34 8.46
CA TYR A 20 -23.99 4.81 7.30
C TYR A 20 -24.31 5.64 6.06
N GLY A 21 -24.01 6.92 6.13
CA GLY A 21 -23.84 7.72 4.92
C GLY A 21 -22.48 7.41 4.36
N SER A 22 -22.40 6.55 3.34
CA SER A 22 -21.12 6.24 2.70
C SER A 22 -20.58 7.49 2.01
N GLU A 23 -19.36 7.90 2.37
CA GLU A 23 -18.70 9.07 1.79
C GLU A 23 -18.12 8.70 0.41
N ASN A 24 -18.52 9.45 -0.64
CA ASN A 24 -17.88 9.33 -1.94
C ASN A 24 -16.55 10.10 -1.92
N LEU A 25 -15.50 9.43 -2.39
CA LEU A 25 -14.17 9.99 -2.52
C LEU A 25 -14.11 11.00 -3.66
N ASN A 26 -13.43 12.11 -3.40
CA ASN A 26 -13.11 13.06 -4.46
C ASN A 26 -11.94 12.55 -5.30
N ASN A 27 -11.96 12.86 -6.60
CA ASN A 27 -10.82 12.60 -7.47
C ASN A 27 -9.67 13.53 -7.09
N LEU A 28 -8.52 12.96 -6.70
CA LEU A 28 -7.27 13.68 -6.52
C LEU A 28 -6.86 14.24 -7.89
N LYS A 29 -6.44 15.52 -7.94
CA LYS A 29 -6.08 16.17 -9.21
C LYS A 29 -5.10 15.28 -9.98
N LEU A 30 -5.55 14.68 -11.07
CA LEU A 30 -4.68 14.10 -12.08
C LEU A 30 -3.75 15.23 -12.55
N GLN A 31 -2.44 15.04 -12.44
CA GLN A 31 -1.54 15.81 -13.30
C GLN A 31 -2.05 15.61 -14.73
N LYS A 32 -2.21 16.71 -15.49
CA LYS A 32 -2.69 16.72 -16.87
C LYS A 32 -1.73 15.91 -17.76
N ILE A 33 -1.88 14.59 -17.77
CA ILE A 33 -1.21 13.71 -18.70
C ILE A 33 -2.24 13.41 -19.79
N LYS A 34 -1.92 13.75 -21.04
CA LYS A 34 -2.79 13.51 -22.20
C LYS A 34 -3.24 12.06 -22.15
N SER A 35 -4.56 11.84 -22.15
CA SER A 35 -5.16 10.52 -22.01
C SER A 35 -4.61 9.57 -23.06
N THR A 36 -3.73 8.68 -22.65
CA THR A 36 -3.52 7.43 -23.37
C THR A 36 -4.58 6.46 -22.86
N SER A 37 -5.08 5.62 -23.75
CA SER A 37 -6.21 4.69 -23.53
C SER A 37 -5.88 3.51 -22.60
N PHE A 38 -4.87 3.64 -21.73
CA PHE A 38 -4.34 2.55 -20.92
C PHE A 38 -4.28 2.98 -19.45
N THR A 39 -5.25 2.52 -18.67
CA THR A 39 -5.29 2.75 -17.22
C THR A 39 -4.62 1.59 -16.50
N GLY A 40 -3.57 1.84 -15.74
CA GLY A 40 -2.87 0.85 -14.92
C GLY A 40 -3.44 0.74 -13.51
N GLY A 41 -4.76 0.86 -13.32
CA GLY A 41 -5.36 0.76 -11.99
C GLY A 41 -5.75 2.11 -11.35
N ILE A 42 -6.03 2.06 -10.04
CA ILE A 42 -6.31 3.22 -9.19
C ILE A 42 -5.36 3.27 -8.00
N ASP A 43 -5.01 4.50 -7.63
CA ASP A 43 -4.35 4.88 -6.40
C ASP A 43 -5.37 5.44 -5.40
N TYR A 44 -5.18 5.15 -4.13
CA TYR A 44 -6.03 5.61 -3.02
C TYR A 44 -5.22 6.29 -1.93
N ILE A 45 -5.80 7.34 -1.34
CA ILE A 45 -5.40 7.92 -0.07
C ILE A 45 -6.68 8.05 0.77
N LEU A 46 -6.79 7.28 1.84
CA LEU A 46 -7.99 7.22 2.67
C LEU A 46 -7.65 7.64 4.11
N ASN A 47 -8.47 8.50 4.68
CA ASN A 47 -8.46 8.84 6.10
C ASN A 47 -9.29 7.79 6.84
N ASP A 48 -8.64 6.71 7.26
CA ASP A 48 -9.30 5.64 8.00
C ASP A 48 -8.38 5.04 9.06
N SER A 49 -8.85 5.02 10.30
CA SER A 49 -8.03 4.68 11.45
C SER A 49 -7.68 3.19 11.47
N SER A 50 -6.54 2.84 12.06
CA SER A 50 -6.15 1.44 12.26
C SER A 50 -5.38 1.27 13.56
N PRO A 51 -5.35 0.05 14.14
CA PRO A 51 -4.57 -0.23 15.34
C PRO A 51 -3.06 -0.35 15.05
N TYR A 52 -2.65 -0.25 13.78
CA TYR A 52 -1.28 -0.45 13.37
C TYR A 52 -0.51 0.86 13.43
N GLU A 53 0.70 0.81 13.99
CA GLU A 53 1.65 1.91 13.88
C GLU A 53 2.06 2.13 12.42
N MET A 54 2.49 1.04 11.76
CA MET A 54 2.70 1.01 10.32
C MET A 54 2.72 -0.44 9.81
N ILE A 55 2.03 -0.67 8.68
CA ILE A 55 2.25 -1.79 7.77
C ILE A 55 2.57 -1.21 6.40
N PHE A 56 3.64 -1.68 5.78
CA PHE A 56 4.09 -1.26 4.47
C PHE A 56 4.23 -2.47 3.56
N TYR A 57 3.55 -2.47 2.43
CA TYR A 57 3.62 -3.48 1.38
C TYR A 57 4.41 -2.94 0.20
N PHE A 58 5.23 -3.77 -0.41
CA PHE A 58 5.90 -3.47 -1.67
C PHE A 58 5.88 -4.69 -2.59
N LYS A 59 5.61 -4.42 -3.87
CA LYS A 59 5.62 -5.43 -4.92
C LYS A 59 6.14 -4.82 -6.21
N LEU A 60 6.99 -5.56 -6.92
CA LEU A 60 7.44 -5.25 -8.26
C LEU A 60 6.78 -6.21 -9.24
N TYR A 61 6.43 -5.70 -10.40
CA TYR A 61 5.80 -6.43 -11.50
C TYR A 61 6.79 -6.53 -12.65
N ASP A 62 6.72 -7.63 -13.40
CA ASP A 62 7.41 -7.69 -14.68
C ASP A 62 6.58 -6.96 -15.73
N LEU A 63 7.06 -5.79 -16.18
CA LEU A 63 6.39 -4.95 -17.17
C LEU A 63 6.08 -5.69 -18.49
N GLN A 64 6.77 -6.79 -18.82
CA GLN A 64 6.52 -7.57 -20.03
C GLN A 64 5.28 -8.46 -19.95
N GLU A 65 4.82 -8.80 -18.75
CA GLU A 65 3.70 -9.74 -18.52
C GLU A 65 2.46 -9.08 -17.90
N ASN A 66 2.56 -7.79 -17.54
CA ASN A 66 1.53 -7.12 -16.77
C ASN A 66 0.32 -6.69 -17.63
N THR A 67 -0.76 -7.47 -17.56
CA THR A 67 -2.06 -7.17 -18.18
C THR A 67 -3.16 -7.03 -17.13
N ASP A 68 -2.92 -6.33 -16.02
CA ASP A 68 -3.98 -6.21 -15.01
C ASP A 68 -5.02 -5.15 -15.41
N SER A 69 -6.17 -5.63 -15.87
CA SER A 69 -7.40 -4.88 -16.05
C SER A 69 -8.04 -4.63 -14.67
N ASN A 70 -8.04 -3.39 -14.19
CA ASN A 70 -8.86 -2.83 -13.08
C ASN A 70 -9.77 -3.85 -12.36
N LYS A 71 -9.31 -4.52 -11.30
CA LYS A 71 -10.20 -5.44 -10.55
C LYS A 71 -10.92 -4.82 -9.35
N PHE A 72 -10.48 -3.67 -8.85
CA PHE A 72 -11.19 -2.97 -7.77
C PHE A 72 -11.09 -1.46 -7.92
N PHE A 73 -12.13 -0.88 -8.54
CA PHE A 73 -12.40 0.54 -8.51
C PHE A 73 -13.70 0.74 -7.76
N ASP A 74 -13.63 1.51 -6.68
CA ASP A 74 -14.83 2.06 -6.07
C ASP A 74 -14.56 3.50 -5.58
N GLU A 75 -15.47 4.40 -5.91
CA GLU A 75 -15.47 5.77 -5.41
C GLU A 75 -16.09 5.87 -4.01
N ASN A 76 -16.78 4.82 -3.56
CA ASN A 76 -17.31 4.70 -2.22
C ASN A 76 -16.18 4.34 -1.24
N LYS A 77 -15.93 5.23 -0.27
CA LYS A 77 -14.86 5.07 0.73
C LYS A 77 -14.99 3.77 1.52
N GLU A 78 -16.19 3.40 1.94
CA GLU A 78 -16.39 2.18 2.75
C GLU A 78 -16.08 0.91 1.96
N ILE A 79 -16.32 0.93 0.65
CA ILE A 79 -15.96 -0.18 -0.24
C ILE A 79 -14.45 -0.15 -0.50
N ALA A 80 -13.87 1.01 -0.79
CA ALA A 80 -12.42 1.18 -0.97
C ALA A 80 -11.64 0.68 0.25
N ILE A 81 -12.07 0.97 1.48
CA ILE A 81 -11.41 0.50 2.72
C ILE A 81 -11.28 -1.04 2.76
N LYS A 82 -12.24 -1.78 2.18
CA LYS A 82 -12.22 -3.26 2.19
C LYS A 82 -11.02 -3.83 1.44
N MET A 83 -10.44 -3.09 0.49
CA MET A 83 -9.23 -3.52 -0.21
C MET A 83 -8.02 -3.63 0.74
N PHE A 84 -8.03 -2.95 1.88
CA PHE A 84 -6.95 -2.97 2.86
C PHE A 84 -7.11 -4.09 3.91
N ASN A 85 -8.11 -4.96 3.74
CA ASN A 85 -8.21 -6.19 4.52
C ASN A 85 -6.99 -7.09 4.23
N SER A 86 -6.42 -7.72 5.25
CA SER A 86 -5.20 -8.53 5.09
C SER A 86 -5.37 -9.73 4.16
N GLU A 87 -6.54 -10.36 4.11
CA GLU A 87 -6.83 -11.47 3.21
C GLU A 87 -6.94 -10.99 1.77
N TYR A 88 -7.62 -9.86 1.56
CA TYR A 88 -7.70 -9.22 0.25
C TYR A 88 -6.31 -8.82 -0.26
N LEU A 89 -5.53 -8.09 0.55
CA LEU A 89 -4.18 -7.66 0.17
C LEU A 89 -3.28 -8.85 -0.11
N HIS A 90 -3.35 -9.90 0.70
CA HIS A 90 -2.59 -11.12 0.44
C HIS A 90 -2.98 -11.71 -0.93
N SER A 91 -4.26 -11.96 -1.16
CA SER A 91 -4.75 -12.50 -2.43
C SER A 91 -4.45 -11.61 -3.64
N HIS A 92 -4.42 -10.29 -3.46
CA HIS A 92 -4.07 -9.32 -4.50
C HIS A 92 -2.58 -9.38 -4.82
N TYR A 93 -1.72 -9.33 -3.80
CA TYR A 93 -0.28 -9.35 -4.01
C TYR A 93 0.27 -10.72 -4.45
N THR A 94 -0.46 -11.83 -4.28
CA THR A 94 -0.02 -13.15 -4.75
C THR A 94 -0.33 -13.46 -6.22
N GLN A 95 -1.06 -12.61 -6.95
CA GLN A 95 -1.50 -12.92 -8.33
C GLN A 95 -0.37 -12.98 -9.36
N GLU A 96 0.71 -12.25 -9.10
CA GLU A 96 1.87 -12.13 -9.99
C GLU A 96 3.15 -12.22 -9.17
N TYR A 97 4.24 -12.54 -9.83
CA TYR A 97 5.54 -12.73 -9.19
C TYR A 97 6.68 -12.28 -10.09
N ILE A 98 7.84 -12.02 -9.48
CA ILE A 98 9.11 -11.97 -10.21
C ILE A 98 9.83 -13.31 -10.08
N GLN A 99 10.39 -13.81 -11.19
CA GLN A 99 11.18 -15.04 -11.19
C GLN A 99 12.59 -14.77 -10.64
N LEU A 100 13.00 -15.50 -9.60
CA LEU A 100 14.35 -15.39 -9.04
C LEU A 100 15.32 -16.37 -9.72
N LYS A 101 16.62 -16.04 -9.72
CA LYS A 101 17.68 -16.86 -10.34
C LYS A 101 17.82 -18.23 -9.69
N ASN A 102 17.43 -18.36 -8.42
CA ASN A 102 17.44 -19.65 -7.71
C ASN A 102 16.24 -20.55 -8.06
N GLY A 103 15.29 -20.07 -8.88
CA GLY A 103 14.07 -20.78 -9.27
C GLY A 103 12.85 -20.53 -8.39
N GLU A 104 12.99 -19.84 -7.24
CA GLU A 104 11.85 -19.37 -6.46
C GLU A 104 11.13 -18.22 -7.19
N LYS A 105 9.84 -18.05 -6.91
CA LYS A 105 9.05 -16.91 -7.41
C LYS A 105 8.80 -15.96 -6.25
N PHE A 106 9.25 -14.72 -6.32
CA PHE A 106 8.98 -13.73 -5.28
C PHE A 106 7.65 -13.02 -5.55
N LEU A 107 6.77 -13.01 -4.56
CA LEU A 107 5.41 -12.48 -4.67
C LEU A 107 5.37 -11.01 -4.25
N TYR A 108 5.70 -10.74 -2.99
CA TYR A 108 5.71 -9.39 -2.41
C TYR A 108 6.43 -9.38 -1.06
N GLY A 109 6.73 -8.18 -0.57
CA GLY A 109 7.23 -7.94 0.76
C GLY A 109 6.28 -7.12 1.62
N LYS A 110 6.32 -7.34 2.92
CA LYS A 110 5.55 -6.63 3.93
C LYS A 110 6.44 -6.28 5.12
N ILE A 111 6.48 -5.01 5.49
CA ILE A 111 7.17 -4.51 6.67
C ILE A 111 6.13 -4.07 7.69
N THR A 112 6.35 -4.35 8.97
CA THR A 112 5.45 -3.95 10.05
C THR A 112 6.26 -3.34 11.19
N ALA A 113 5.91 -2.12 11.60
CA ALA A 113 6.40 -1.53 12.84
C ALA A 113 5.68 -2.20 14.01
N MET A 114 6.45 -2.71 14.97
CA MET A 114 5.91 -3.45 16.11
C MET A 114 5.58 -2.51 17.27
N PRO A 115 4.30 -2.28 17.61
CA PRO A 115 3.93 -1.30 18.64
C PRO A 115 4.50 -1.63 20.03
N SER A 116 4.64 -2.92 20.34
CA SER A 116 5.17 -3.38 21.63
C SER A 116 6.69 -3.28 21.76
N TYR A 117 7.40 -2.98 20.67
CA TYR A 117 8.86 -2.92 20.63
C TYR A 117 9.30 -1.72 19.78
N VAL A 118 9.30 -0.54 20.39
CA VAL A 118 9.70 0.71 19.74
C VAL A 118 11.04 0.51 19.00
N GLY A 119 11.05 0.89 17.72
CA GLY A 119 12.21 0.73 16.84
C GLY A 119 12.36 -0.65 16.20
N MET A 120 11.54 -1.66 16.54
CA MET A 120 11.61 -2.98 15.91
C MET A 120 10.73 -3.04 14.66
N LEU A 121 11.33 -3.38 13.53
CA LEU A 121 10.63 -3.65 12.28
C LEU A 121 10.67 -5.16 11.98
N LYS A 122 9.51 -5.69 11.58
CA LYS A 122 9.37 -7.06 11.08
C LYS A 122 9.25 -7.02 9.55
N LEU A 123 10.12 -7.72 8.84
CA LEU A 123 10.01 -7.97 7.41
C LEU A 123 9.44 -9.37 7.17
N GLU A 124 8.42 -9.47 6.33
CA GLU A 124 7.87 -10.70 5.78
C GLU A 124 8.04 -10.69 4.26
N LEU A 125 8.74 -11.68 3.71
CA LEU A 125 8.93 -11.86 2.28
C LEU A 125 8.20 -13.14 1.84
N TYR A 126 7.33 -13.02 0.84
CA TYR A 126 6.48 -14.11 0.38
C TYR A 126 6.99 -14.65 -0.96
N PHE A 127 7.03 -15.97 -1.08
CA PHE A 127 7.56 -16.68 -2.25
C PHE A 127 6.71 -17.90 -2.60
N ILE A 128 6.82 -18.37 -3.82
CA ILE A 128 6.47 -19.75 -4.21
C ILE A 128 7.78 -20.50 -4.44
N ASP A 129 7.94 -21.64 -3.77
CA ASP A 129 9.11 -22.50 -3.95
C ASP A 129 9.02 -23.34 -5.24
N LYS A 130 10.06 -24.13 -5.51
CA LYS A 130 10.13 -24.99 -6.72
C LYS A 130 9.06 -26.08 -6.78
N ASN A 131 8.42 -26.38 -5.66
CA ASN A 131 7.33 -27.37 -5.56
C ASN A 131 5.95 -26.70 -5.64
N ASN A 132 5.88 -25.43 -6.04
CA ASN A 132 4.67 -24.62 -6.06
C ASN A 132 4.01 -24.44 -4.69
N VAL A 133 4.80 -24.46 -3.61
CA VAL A 133 4.31 -24.21 -2.25
C VAL A 133 4.66 -22.79 -1.83
N GLU A 134 3.67 -22.07 -1.30
CA GLU A 134 3.90 -20.75 -0.73
C GLU A 134 4.78 -20.84 0.52
N LYS A 135 5.82 -20.01 0.57
CA LYS A 135 6.75 -19.87 1.69
C LYS A 135 6.83 -18.42 2.12
N LYS A 136 7.08 -18.23 3.40
CA LYS A 136 7.30 -16.91 3.99
C LYS A 136 8.61 -16.89 4.76
N LYS A 137 9.51 -15.96 4.41
CA LYS A 137 10.72 -15.65 5.19
C LYS A 137 10.40 -14.48 6.11
N VAL A 138 10.71 -14.60 7.40
CA VAL A 138 10.41 -13.58 8.42
C VAL A 138 11.69 -13.14 9.09
N LEU A 139 11.91 -11.83 9.15
CA LEU A 139 13.08 -11.22 9.77
C LEU A 139 12.66 -10.08 10.69
N TYR A 140 13.45 -9.86 11.75
CA TYR A 140 13.25 -8.77 12.70
C TYR A 140 14.53 -7.96 12.78
N LYS A 141 14.42 -6.64 12.68
CA LYS A 141 15.58 -5.74 12.69
C LYS A 141 15.23 -4.49 13.50
N LYS A 142 16.13 -4.14 14.41
CA LYS A 142 15.97 -2.97 15.30
C LYS A 142 16.63 -1.75 14.65
N MET A 143 15.88 -0.66 14.54
CA MET A 143 16.36 0.65 14.10
C MET A 143 17.18 1.32 15.21
N ASP A 144 18.18 2.10 14.80
CA ASP A 144 18.85 3.05 15.69
C ASP A 144 18.04 4.35 15.75
N ILE A 145 17.02 4.36 16.62
CA ILE A 145 16.03 5.44 16.71
C ILE A 145 16.61 6.83 17.00
N GLU A 146 17.84 6.91 17.52
CA GLU A 146 18.52 8.18 17.80
C GLU A 146 19.15 8.78 16.54
N LYS A 147 19.56 7.94 15.58
CA LYS A 147 20.16 8.39 14.33
C LYS A 147 19.14 8.50 13.21
N GLU A 148 18.31 7.49 13.04
CA GLU A 148 17.34 7.43 11.95
C GLU A 148 16.06 6.72 12.41
N SER A 149 14.91 7.34 12.12
CA SER A 149 13.62 6.85 12.58
C SER A 149 12.51 7.18 11.58
N ILE A 150 11.58 6.24 11.42
CA ILE A 150 10.36 6.46 10.64
C ILE A 150 9.31 7.31 11.37
N TYR A 151 9.41 7.48 12.70
CA TYR A 151 8.33 8.09 13.48
C TYR A 151 8.05 9.56 13.14
N PRO A 152 9.05 10.43 12.88
CA PRO A 152 8.80 11.76 12.36
C PRO A 152 8.05 11.74 11.02
N ILE A 153 8.38 10.81 10.12
CA ILE A 153 7.74 10.65 8.81
C ILE A 153 6.28 10.20 8.99
N LEU A 154 6.04 9.17 9.80
CA LEU A 154 4.69 8.67 10.09
C LEU A 154 3.79 9.74 10.73
N ARG A 155 4.33 10.58 11.62
CA ARG A 155 3.57 11.71 12.21
C ARG A 155 3.09 12.70 11.14
N LYS A 156 3.92 13.00 10.14
CA LYS A 156 3.54 13.89 9.04
C LYS A 156 2.48 13.24 8.14
N ILE A 157 2.66 11.97 7.76
CA ILE A 157 1.67 11.20 6.99
C ILE A 157 0.31 11.18 7.70
N ASN A 158 0.30 10.93 9.01
CA ASN A 158 -0.91 10.90 9.83
C ASN A 158 -1.56 12.27 10.06
N ALA A 159 -0.82 13.37 9.85
CA ALA A 159 -1.32 14.73 9.98
C ALA A 159 -1.90 15.29 8.66
N ASP A 160 -1.49 14.73 7.52
CA ASP A 160 -2.04 15.09 6.21
C ASP A 160 -3.54 14.78 6.16
N LYS A 161 -4.34 15.69 5.61
CA LYS A 161 -5.79 15.53 5.47
C LYS A 161 -6.21 15.10 4.07
N THR A 162 -5.27 15.03 3.13
CA THR A 162 -5.53 14.61 1.75
C THR A 162 -6.24 13.26 1.72
N GLU A 163 -7.31 13.19 0.93
CA GLU A 163 -8.12 11.98 0.75
C GLU A 163 -8.77 11.99 -0.63
N GLY A 164 -8.83 10.81 -1.24
CA GLY A 164 -9.38 10.62 -2.56
C GLY A 164 -8.72 9.47 -3.30
N PHE A 165 -8.98 9.42 -4.60
CA PHE A 165 -8.39 8.45 -5.51
C PHE A 165 -7.84 9.13 -6.78
N SER A 166 -6.98 8.45 -7.52
CA SER A 166 -6.59 8.86 -8.87
C SER A 166 -6.35 7.66 -9.77
N VAL A 167 -6.59 7.81 -11.07
CA VAL A 167 -6.24 6.78 -12.05
C VAL A 167 -4.71 6.68 -12.14
N ALA A 168 -4.19 5.47 -12.01
CA ALA A 168 -2.79 5.16 -12.18
C ALA A 168 -2.50 4.82 -13.65
N LEU A 169 -1.28 5.16 -14.08
CA LEU A 169 -0.73 4.75 -15.38
C LEU A 169 -0.16 3.32 -15.29
N PRO A 170 0.19 2.65 -16.40
CA PRO A 170 0.89 1.36 -16.37
C PRO A 170 2.05 1.38 -15.38
N TYR A 171 2.22 0.37 -14.54
CA TYR A 171 3.07 0.46 -13.37
C TYR A 171 4.04 -0.70 -13.29
N ALA A 172 5.21 -0.42 -12.73
CA ALA A 172 6.23 -1.42 -12.47
C ALA A 172 6.22 -1.84 -11.01
N GLU A 173 5.75 -0.97 -10.11
CA GLU A 173 5.73 -1.23 -8.68
C GLU A 173 4.41 -0.81 -8.06
N GLU A 174 4.03 -1.48 -6.99
CA GLU A 174 2.87 -1.14 -6.18
C GLU A 174 3.28 -1.12 -4.71
N ILE A 175 2.76 -0.12 -4.00
CA ILE A 175 2.95 0.04 -2.57
C ILE A 175 1.61 0.14 -1.85
N GLY A 176 1.59 -0.39 -0.63
CA GLY A 176 0.48 -0.22 0.30
C GLY A 176 1.01 0.30 1.63
N ILE A 177 0.41 1.34 2.20
CA ILE A 177 0.78 1.87 3.51
C ILE A 177 -0.47 1.92 4.37
N ILE A 178 -0.42 1.27 5.53
CA ILE A 178 -1.45 1.36 6.56
C ILE A 178 -0.79 1.93 7.80
N THR A 179 -1.30 3.03 8.32
CA THR A 179 -0.83 3.66 9.56
C THR A 179 -1.99 3.81 10.54
N GLU A 180 -1.74 4.46 11.66
CA GLU A 180 -2.77 4.76 12.66
C GLU A 180 -3.97 5.52 12.05
N LYS A 181 -3.73 6.39 11.05
CA LYS A 181 -4.76 7.31 10.51
C LYS A 181 -4.94 7.27 9.00
N LYS A 182 -4.12 6.51 8.28
CA LYS A 182 -4.11 6.48 6.81
C LYS A 182 -4.12 5.06 6.27
N LYS A 183 -4.79 4.90 5.13
CA LYS A 183 -4.64 3.76 4.22
C LYS A 183 -4.32 4.30 2.84
N ILE A 184 -3.15 3.96 2.33
CA ILE A 184 -2.60 4.50 1.09
C ILE A 184 -2.26 3.32 0.19
N HIS A 185 -2.69 3.38 -1.06
CA HIS A 185 -2.33 2.42 -2.08
C HIS A 185 -1.88 3.18 -3.30
N LYS A 186 -0.63 3.02 -3.72
CA LYS A 186 -0.09 3.76 -4.86
C LYS A 186 0.74 2.89 -5.76
N LYS A 187 0.65 3.18 -7.04
CA LYS A 187 1.42 2.54 -8.09
C LYS A 187 2.54 3.46 -8.57
N ILE A 188 3.73 2.90 -8.70
CA ILE A 188 4.88 3.60 -9.23
C ILE A 188 4.99 3.24 -10.70
N ASN A 189 4.70 4.24 -11.53
CA ASN A 189 5.08 4.23 -12.91
C ASN A 189 6.38 5.02 -13.05
N TYR A 190 7.46 4.32 -13.37
CA TYR A 190 8.72 5.01 -13.61
C TYR A 190 8.58 5.96 -14.81
N ASN A 191 7.84 5.61 -15.88
CA ASN A 191 7.75 6.28 -17.20
C ASN A 191 7.28 7.74 -17.15
N TYR A 192 6.66 8.21 -16.06
CA TYR A 192 6.03 9.54 -15.99
C TYR A 192 6.46 10.36 -14.78
N GLY A 193 7.68 10.10 -14.27
CA GLY A 193 8.24 10.74 -13.09
C GLY A 193 8.19 9.79 -11.90
N GLN A 194 9.35 9.64 -11.25
CA GLN A 194 9.73 8.46 -10.43
C GLN A 194 8.78 8.09 -9.27
N PHE A 195 7.79 8.91 -8.94
CA PHE A 195 6.87 8.68 -7.82
C PHE A 195 5.44 9.22 -8.04
N GLY A 196 4.97 9.44 -9.27
CA GLY A 196 3.56 9.80 -9.53
C GLY A 196 2.97 10.85 -8.55
N ASN A 197 1.88 10.49 -7.87
CA ASN A 197 1.17 11.31 -6.86
C ASN A 197 1.68 11.10 -5.42
N PHE A 198 2.93 10.68 -5.20
CA PHE A 198 3.44 10.50 -3.86
C PHE A 198 3.80 11.83 -3.20
N SER A 199 3.60 11.91 -1.89
CA SER A 199 4.15 13.00 -1.06
C SER A 199 5.64 12.75 -0.76
N ASN A 200 6.35 13.81 -0.39
CA ASN A 200 7.76 13.69 0.00
C ASN A 200 7.93 12.71 1.17
N GLU A 201 7.00 12.72 2.12
CA GLU A 201 7.00 11.82 3.27
C GLU A 201 6.83 10.35 2.88
N GLU A 202 5.98 10.05 1.89
CA GLU A 202 5.81 8.69 1.39
C GLU A 202 7.07 8.19 0.67
N ILE A 203 7.72 9.07 -0.12
CA ILE A 203 9.00 8.78 -0.79
C ILE A 203 10.11 8.55 0.23
N GLU A 204 10.17 9.39 1.27
CA GLU A 204 11.14 9.27 2.36
C GLU A 204 10.96 7.95 3.13
N LEU A 205 9.71 7.60 3.48
CA LEU A 205 9.39 6.32 4.13
C LEU A 205 9.76 5.14 3.26
N TYR A 206 9.40 5.19 1.97
CA TYR A 206 9.72 4.18 0.98
C TYR A 206 11.23 3.92 0.90
N ALA A 207 12.02 4.99 0.70
CA ALA A 207 13.46 4.91 0.54
C ALA A 207 14.13 4.39 1.82
N TYR A 208 13.69 4.86 2.99
CA TYR A 208 14.18 4.39 4.27
C TYR A 208 13.95 2.88 4.45
N LEU A 209 12.72 2.42 4.27
CA LEU A 209 12.34 1.03 4.54
C LEU A 209 13.05 0.04 3.61
N LEU A 210 13.11 0.33 2.31
CA LEU A 210 13.82 -0.54 1.37
C LEU A 210 15.34 -0.48 1.59
N GLY A 211 15.89 0.68 1.91
CA GLY A 211 17.31 0.82 2.26
C GLY A 211 17.68 0.04 3.52
N PHE A 212 16.83 0.09 4.54
CA PHE A 212 17.03 -0.59 5.82
C PHE A 212 17.04 -2.12 5.68
N PHE A 213 16.29 -2.67 4.73
CA PHE A 213 16.19 -4.11 4.45
C PHE A 213 16.84 -4.54 3.13
N LYS A 214 17.72 -3.72 2.55
CA LYS A 214 18.28 -3.94 1.20
C LYS A 214 19.03 -5.28 1.06
N ASP A 215 19.61 -5.79 2.14
CA ASP A 215 20.43 -7.00 2.12
C ASP A 215 19.56 -8.26 2.26
N GLU A 216 18.34 -8.09 2.78
CA GLU A 216 17.35 -9.13 3.02
C GLU A 216 16.37 -9.29 1.84
N ILE A 217 16.07 -8.20 1.13
CA ILE A 217 15.22 -8.19 -0.06
C ILE A 217 15.93 -8.92 -1.23
N PRO A 218 15.23 -9.72 -2.05
CA PRO A 218 15.84 -10.39 -3.20
C PRO A 218 16.58 -9.40 -4.11
N LYS A 219 17.83 -9.72 -4.46
CA LYS A 219 18.66 -8.82 -5.29
C LYS A 219 18.01 -8.53 -6.63
N GLU A 220 17.34 -9.52 -7.21
CA GLU A 220 16.60 -9.41 -8.46
C GLU A 220 15.49 -8.34 -8.41
N PHE A 221 14.86 -8.13 -7.25
CA PHE A 221 13.90 -7.03 -7.06
C PHE A 221 14.60 -5.68 -7.26
N LEU A 222 15.75 -5.49 -6.61
CA LEU A 222 16.52 -4.23 -6.70
C LEU A 222 17.15 -4.05 -8.09
N GLU A 223 17.61 -5.12 -8.72
CA GLU A 223 18.13 -5.14 -10.09
C GLU A 223 17.07 -4.72 -11.11
N LEU A 224 15.86 -5.32 -11.05
CA LEU A 224 14.75 -4.97 -11.93
C LEU A 224 14.28 -3.53 -11.73
N LYS A 225 14.12 -3.09 -10.47
CA LYS A 225 13.82 -1.70 -10.14
C LYS A 225 14.83 -0.74 -10.77
N ARG A 226 16.13 -1.04 -10.63
CA ARG A 226 17.20 -0.22 -11.24
C ARG A 226 17.14 -0.26 -12.77
N LYS A 227 16.91 -1.42 -13.36
CA LYS A 227 16.75 -1.56 -14.82
C LYS A 227 15.65 -0.65 -15.34
N TYR A 228 14.47 -0.67 -14.70
CA TYR A 228 13.36 0.20 -15.09
C TYR A 228 13.66 1.69 -14.92
N LEU A 229 14.45 2.07 -13.90
CA LEU A 229 14.95 3.44 -13.75
C LEU A 229 15.99 3.83 -14.83
N ASP A 230 16.89 2.91 -15.18
CA ASP A 230 17.99 3.15 -16.12
C ASP A 230 17.54 3.14 -17.59
N GLU A 231 16.56 2.30 -17.95
CA GLU A 231 15.93 2.29 -19.29
C GLU A 231 15.24 3.61 -19.62
N MET A 232 14.99 4.40 -18.58
CA MET A 232 14.17 5.59 -18.61
C MET A 232 14.94 6.91 -18.57
N MET A 233 16.16 6.91 -18.03
CA MET A 233 17.05 8.07 -18.14
C MET A 233 17.80 8.12 -19.47
N LYS A 234 17.44 7.25 -20.42
CA LYS A 234 18.06 7.14 -21.74
C LYS A 234 17.32 7.93 -22.84
N ASP A 235 16.17 8.50 -22.52
CA ASP A 235 15.40 9.44 -23.37
C ASP A 235 15.41 10.85 -22.77
#